data_AF-A0A478FU85-F1
#
_entry.id   AF-A0A478FU85-F1
#
_cell.length_a   1.000
_cell.length_b   1.000
_cell.length_c   1.000
_cell.angle_alpha   90.00
_cell.angle_beta   90.00
_cell.angle_gamma   90.00
#
_symmetry.space_group_name_H-M   'P 1'
#
loop_
_entity.id
_entity.type
_entity.pdbx_description
1 polymer ?
#
loop_
_entity_poly.entity_id
_entity_poly.type
_entity_poly.pdbx_seq_one_letter_code
_entity_poly.pdbx_strand_id
1 'polypeptide(L)'
;MEAKKIYLIKALNCLGFCTLTAGSAGAGTKIYLQSFSGNLLDHNIKTPTKFKSIIEKLGYKLFDEKEEEKVKLVLVHVLDPHSNTLKRNKDDLFIGSSPLTLNSHQIVKVKVTQQGGNQTEFPVTWIAKPDGTKARKHRTDCSAALEETYYPGNSKDLEQLKKLIKWCTSIDSNAELLAKNGFTFLDTDTTKTTNDDEWKQIIAGGWFTKHENTNYWEQQSFFNEQDLKTLLGENKDQEIKALTDVKPEHINLFKNKCKAELSKAADIKNFPLSTLFKNGIKEPNKNKYEVDSFYETTFFCTKPMKAREYLENVLKAKVRGIETVGTGTGARICSLTINTPYDWYTYQPAEGKGFWCGVKELYAGSNHH
;
A
#
# COMPACT_ATOMS: atom_id res chain seq x y z
N MET A 1 -30.34 22.27 -7.53
CA MET A 1 -29.63 22.36 -6.23
C MET A 1 -28.70 21.17 -6.01
N GLU A 2 -29.02 19.97 -6.50
CA GLU A 2 -28.19 18.75 -6.38
C GLU A 2 -26.89 18.77 -7.23
N ALA A 3 -26.91 19.36 -8.43
CA ALA A 3 -25.71 19.45 -9.27
C ALA A 3 -24.55 20.25 -8.63
N LYS A 4 -24.86 21.24 -7.77
CA LYS A 4 -23.85 22.01 -7.00
C LYS A 4 -23.26 21.19 -5.83
N LYS A 5 -24.01 20.24 -5.25
CA LYS A 5 -23.51 19.35 -4.18
C LYS A 5 -22.49 18.33 -4.72
N ILE A 6 -22.73 17.78 -5.92
CA ILE A 6 -21.82 16.80 -6.54
C ILE A 6 -20.49 17.44 -6.94
N TYR A 7 -20.51 18.70 -7.41
CA TYR A 7 -19.29 19.45 -7.72
C TYR A 7 -18.48 19.82 -6.46
N LEU A 8 -19.16 20.17 -5.35
CA LEU A 8 -18.49 20.47 -4.08
C LEU A 8 -17.79 19.22 -3.50
N ILE A 9 -18.44 18.05 -3.56
CA ILE A 9 -17.87 16.77 -3.07
C ILE A 9 -16.67 16.32 -3.93
N LYS A 10 -16.74 16.50 -5.26
CA LYS A 10 -15.59 16.21 -6.15
C LYS A 10 -14.43 17.19 -5.97
N ALA A 11 -14.71 18.47 -5.72
CA ALA A 11 -13.68 19.46 -5.41
C ALA A 11 -13.01 19.20 -4.05
N LEU A 12 -13.77 18.73 -3.05
CA LEU A 12 -13.24 18.40 -1.71
C LEU A 12 -12.38 17.12 -1.71
N ASN A 13 -12.73 16.11 -2.53
CA ASN A 13 -11.89 14.92 -2.71
C ASN A 13 -10.59 15.20 -3.48
N CYS A 14 -10.59 16.19 -4.38
CA CYS A 14 -9.39 16.60 -5.13
C CYS A 14 -8.42 17.42 -4.26
N LEU A 15 -8.91 18.01 -3.16
CA LEU A 15 -8.14 18.81 -2.20
C LEU A 15 -7.86 18.10 -0.86
N GLY A 16 -8.20 16.80 -0.73
CA GLY A 16 -7.91 16.00 0.45
C GLY A 16 -8.72 16.37 1.71
N PHE A 17 -9.94 16.90 1.56
CA PHE A 17 -10.81 17.21 2.70
C PHE A 17 -11.80 16.06 3.00
N CYS A 18 -11.95 15.79 4.30
CA CYS A 18 -12.60 14.63 4.91
C CYS A 18 -14.10 14.49 4.63
N THR A 19 -14.57 13.25 4.49
CA THR A 19 -15.99 12.90 4.69
C THR A 19 -16.31 12.83 6.19
N LEU A 20 -17.29 13.63 6.64
CA LEU A 20 -17.74 13.69 8.02
C LEU A 20 -18.92 12.72 8.21
N THR A 21 -18.74 11.65 8.98
CA THR A 21 -19.84 10.75 9.38
C THR A 21 -20.18 11.00 10.84
N ALA A 22 -21.40 11.48 11.09
CA ALA A 22 -21.97 11.62 12.42
C ALA A 22 -22.91 10.43 12.67
N GLY A 23 -22.62 9.65 13.71
CA GLY A 23 -23.54 8.64 14.25
C GLY A 23 -23.95 9.02 15.67
N SER A 24 -25.25 9.01 15.96
CA SER A 24 -25.75 9.22 17.32
C SER A 24 -25.94 7.87 18.02
N ALA A 25 -25.26 7.66 19.14
CA ALA A 25 -25.59 6.60 20.08
C ALA A 25 -25.51 7.19 21.50
N GLY A 26 -26.67 7.55 22.07
CA GLY A 26 -26.85 7.93 23.48
C GLY A 26 -26.07 9.16 23.97
N ALA A 27 -26.78 10.27 24.24
CA ALA A 27 -26.33 11.47 24.97
C ALA A 27 -24.94 12.06 24.66
N GLY A 28 -24.33 11.72 23.52
CA GLY A 28 -23.07 12.28 23.05
C GLY A 28 -22.84 11.99 21.58
N THR A 29 -22.51 13.04 20.81
CA THR A 29 -22.08 12.90 19.42
C THR A 29 -20.61 12.47 19.42
N LYS A 30 -20.32 11.24 19.00
CA LYS A 30 -18.93 10.82 18.72
C LYS A 30 -18.60 11.15 17.27
N ILE A 31 -17.73 12.12 17.07
CA ILE A 31 -17.20 12.50 15.75
C ILE A 31 -15.92 11.67 15.53
N TYR A 32 -15.94 10.78 14.55
CA TYR A 32 -14.75 10.05 14.13
C TYR A 32 -14.09 10.78 12.96
N LEU A 33 -12.97 11.43 13.24
CA LEU A 33 -12.19 12.16 12.24
C LEU A 33 -11.05 11.24 11.75
N GLN A 34 -11.31 10.41 10.75
CA GLN A 34 -10.25 9.68 10.05
C GLN A 34 -9.66 10.58 8.94
N SER A 35 -8.33 10.72 8.94
CA SER A 35 -7.51 11.48 7.98
C SER A 35 -7.54 13.02 8.07
N PHE A 36 -7.10 13.59 9.20
CA PHE A 36 -6.70 15.00 9.28
C PHE A 36 -5.18 15.11 9.35
N SER A 37 -4.51 15.26 8.20
CA SER A 37 -3.06 15.54 8.15
C SER A 37 -2.73 16.89 7.52
N GLY A 38 -3.73 17.68 7.11
CA GLY A 38 -3.55 19.01 6.50
C GLY A 38 -3.80 20.17 7.47
N ASN A 39 -5.03 20.32 7.95
CA ASN A 39 -5.51 21.61 8.49
C ASN A 39 -5.91 21.63 9.97
N LEU A 40 -5.91 20.50 10.69
CA LEU A 40 -6.09 20.50 12.15
C LEU A 40 -4.77 20.52 12.94
N LEU A 41 -3.63 20.31 12.28
CA LEU A 41 -2.31 20.36 12.92
C LEU A 41 -2.01 21.75 13.51
N ASP A 42 -2.60 22.79 12.93
CA ASP A 42 -2.23 24.18 13.23
C ASP A 42 -3.12 24.86 14.28
N HIS A 43 -4.32 24.36 14.55
CA HIS A 43 -5.28 25.05 15.43
C HIS A 43 -5.02 24.84 16.94
N ASN A 44 -4.25 23.82 17.32
CA ASN A 44 -3.98 23.49 18.72
C ASN A 44 -2.54 23.80 19.19
N ILE A 45 -1.63 24.16 18.29
CA ILE A 45 -0.24 24.49 18.63
C ILE A 45 -0.05 25.98 18.41
N LYS A 46 -0.07 26.78 19.48
CA LYS A 46 0.01 28.24 19.39
C LYS A 46 1.42 28.79 19.60
N THR A 47 2.35 27.96 20.03
CA THR A 47 3.71 28.37 20.40
C THR A 47 4.76 27.55 19.64
N PRO A 48 5.88 28.17 19.23
CA PRO A 48 7.01 27.44 18.67
C PRO A 48 7.47 26.34 19.61
N THR A 49 7.76 25.17 19.06
CA THR A 49 8.18 23.99 19.85
C THR A 49 8.99 23.05 18.98
N LYS A 50 9.60 22.01 19.54
CA LYS A 50 10.44 21.09 18.75
C LYS A 50 9.59 20.18 17.86
N PHE A 51 10.10 19.82 16.69
CA PHE A 51 9.47 18.82 15.82
C PHE A 51 9.20 17.52 16.58
N LYS A 52 10.16 17.06 17.38
CA LYS A 52 10.04 15.90 18.28
C LYS A 52 8.72 15.90 19.07
N SER A 53 8.47 16.99 19.80
CA SER A 53 7.31 17.10 20.67
C SER A 53 5.99 17.12 19.92
N ILE A 54 5.96 17.64 18.69
CA ILE A 54 4.76 17.59 17.85
C ILE A 54 4.49 16.17 17.36
N ILE A 55 5.52 15.48 16.86
CA ILE A 55 5.39 14.12 16.35
C ILE A 55 4.89 13.17 17.44
N GLU A 56 5.44 13.27 18.66
CA GLU A 56 5.01 12.46 19.81
C GLU A 56 3.57 12.80 20.23
N LYS A 57 3.18 14.10 20.23
CA LYS A 57 1.79 14.52 20.50
C LYS A 57 0.79 13.99 19.47
N LEU A 58 1.22 13.77 18.24
CA LEU A 58 0.40 13.14 17.19
C LEU A 58 0.32 11.62 17.32
N GLY A 59 0.96 11.04 18.36
CA GLY A 59 0.94 9.61 18.62
C GLY A 59 1.90 8.79 17.78
N TYR A 60 2.79 9.45 17.01
CA TYR A 60 3.83 8.74 16.28
C TYR A 60 4.99 8.39 17.21
N LYS A 61 5.46 7.16 17.10
CA LYS A 61 6.62 6.68 17.82
C LYS A 61 7.89 6.97 17.02
N LEU A 62 8.84 7.68 17.63
CA LEU A 62 10.18 7.84 17.08
C LEU A 62 10.96 6.53 17.27
N PHE A 63 11.80 6.16 16.31
CA PHE A 63 12.67 5.00 16.51
C PHE A 63 13.77 5.33 17.54
N ASP A 64 14.09 4.37 18.39
CA ASP A 64 15.13 4.50 19.41
C ASP A 64 16.54 4.12 18.86
N GLU A 65 17.60 4.47 19.59
CA GLU A 65 19.00 4.22 19.22
C GLU A 65 19.30 2.72 18.97
N LYS A 66 18.56 1.84 19.64
CA LYS A 66 18.71 0.38 19.59
C LYS A 66 17.92 -0.28 18.45
N GLU A 67 17.02 0.44 17.78
CA GLU A 67 16.06 -0.13 16.81
C GLU A 67 16.62 -0.11 15.37
N GLU A 68 17.82 -0.66 15.16
CA GLU A 68 18.50 -0.60 13.85
C GLU A 68 17.66 -1.17 12.70
N GLU A 69 17.02 -2.33 12.89
CA GLU A 69 16.20 -2.95 11.84
C GLU A 69 14.98 -2.11 11.46
N LYS A 70 14.39 -1.36 12.41
CA LYS A 70 13.28 -0.45 12.11
C LYS A 70 13.75 0.73 11.28
N VAL A 71 14.93 1.27 11.57
CA VAL A 71 15.54 2.32 10.76
C VAL A 71 15.82 1.81 9.35
N LYS A 72 16.33 0.58 9.22
CA LYS A 72 16.55 -0.04 7.90
C LYS A 72 15.26 -0.17 7.12
N LEU A 73 14.18 -0.62 7.75
CA LEU A 73 12.85 -0.70 7.16
C LEU A 73 12.35 0.69 6.72
N VAL A 74 12.47 1.71 7.58
CA VAL A 74 12.07 3.09 7.25
C VAL A 74 12.82 3.62 6.03
N LEU A 75 14.07 3.25 5.80
CA LEU A 75 14.81 3.70 4.62
C LEU A 75 14.33 3.05 3.31
N VAL A 76 13.61 1.92 3.37
CA VAL A 76 13.11 1.18 2.20
C VAL A 76 11.59 0.99 2.18
N HIS A 77 10.85 1.66 3.06
CA HIS A 77 9.41 1.45 3.26
C HIS A 77 8.53 1.89 2.08
N VAL A 78 9.06 2.68 1.15
CA VAL A 78 8.30 3.18 0.00
C VAL A 78 8.04 2.03 -0.96
N LEU A 79 6.77 1.66 -1.10
CA LEU A 79 6.33 0.50 -1.89
C LEU A 79 6.24 0.85 -3.38
N ASP A 80 7.41 1.05 -4.00
CA ASP A 80 7.53 1.37 -5.42
C ASP A 80 8.06 0.17 -6.23
N PRO A 81 7.19 -0.61 -6.92
CA PRO A 81 7.60 -1.79 -7.67
C PRO A 81 8.44 -1.48 -8.93
N HIS A 82 8.68 -0.20 -9.25
CA HIS A 82 9.58 0.26 -10.30
C HIS A 82 11.01 0.53 -9.85
N SER A 83 11.22 0.71 -8.55
CA SER A 83 12.50 1.20 -8.04
C SER A 83 13.57 0.11 -8.13
N ASN A 84 14.48 0.28 -9.08
CA ASN A 84 15.64 -0.60 -9.25
C ASN A 84 16.89 -0.04 -8.54
N THR A 85 16.86 1.23 -8.16
CA THR A 85 17.89 1.87 -7.34
C THR A 85 17.23 2.97 -6.55
N LEU A 86 17.51 3.05 -5.25
CA LEU A 86 17.04 4.16 -4.42
C LEU A 86 18.19 5.15 -4.27
N LYS A 87 18.15 6.24 -5.04
CA LYS A 87 19.06 7.37 -4.87
C LYS A 87 18.29 8.56 -4.30
N ARG A 88 18.84 9.14 -3.24
CA ARG A 88 18.37 10.35 -2.57
C ARG A 88 19.53 11.30 -2.42
N ASN A 89 19.36 12.53 -2.86
CA ASN A 89 20.31 13.60 -2.63
C ASN A 89 20.19 14.10 -1.19
N LYS A 90 21.10 15.00 -0.82
CA LYS A 90 21.00 15.71 0.45
C LYS A 90 19.65 16.45 0.52
N ASP A 91 19.04 16.46 1.70
CA ASP A 91 17.77 17.16 2.00
C ASP A 91 16.51 16.59 1.30
N ASP A 92 16.64 15.53 0.51
CA ASP A 92 15.51 14.87 -0.18
C ASP A 92 14.51 14.26 0.80
N LEU A 93 15.00 13.54 1.83
CA LEU A 93 14.15 12.86 2.80
C LEU A 93 13.49 13.87 3.73
N PHE A 94 14.29 14.79 4.27
CA PHE A 94 13.93 15.94 5.10
C PHE A 94 15.12 16.90 5.12
N ILE A 95 14.90 18.18 5.45
CA ILE A 95 16.00 19.16 5.59
C ILE A 95 16.95 18.68 6.69
N GLY A 96 18.23 18.55 6.37
CA GLY A 96 19.28 17.99 7.21
C GLY A 96 19.65 16.54 6.86
N SER A 97 18.88 15.84 6.02
CA SER A 97 19.15 14.45 5.67
C SER A 97 20.37 14.29 4.76
N SER A 98 21.19 13.28 5.06
CA SER A 98 22.33 12.89 4.23
C SER A 98 21.89 12.22 2.93
N PRO A 99 22.71 12.31 1.87
CA PRO A 99 22.46 11.54 0.66
C PRO A 99 22.49 10.04 0.94
N LEU A 100 21.62 9.30 0.26
CA LEU A 100 21.46 7.86 0.38
C LEU A 100 21.50 7.23 -1.02
N THR A 101 22.23 6.14 -1.15
CA THR A 101 22.17 5.30 -2.36
C THR A 101 22.10 3.85 -1.96
N LEU A 102 21.04 3.16 -2.40
CA LEU A 102 20.84 1.73 -2.26
C LEU A 102 20.70 1.11 -3.64
N ASN A 103 21.51 0.09 -3.89
CA ASN A 103 21.47 -0.67 -5.13
C ASN A 103 20.37 -1.73 -5.05
N SER A 104 19.78 -2.10 -6.19
CA SER A 104 19.00 -3.33 -6.24
C SER A 104 19.90 -4.55 -6.11
N HIS A 105 19.31 -5.63 -5.61
CA HIS A 105 19.81 -6.98 -5.79
C HIS A 105 18.74 -7.81 -6.51
N GLN A 106 19.17 -8.86 -7.20
CA GLN A 106 18.25 -9.84 -7.75
C GLN A 106 17.74 -10.72 -6.60
N ILE A 107 16.43 -10.74 -6.41
CA ILE A 107 15.76 -11.66 -5.50
C ILE A 107 15.83 -13.04 -6.13
N VAL A 108 15.18 -13.23 -7.29
CA VAL A 108 15.03 -14.56 -7.93
C VAL A 108 14.81 -14.41 -9.44
N LYS A 109 14.92 -15.50 -10.19
CA LYS A 109 14.43 -15.59 -11.57
C LYS A 109 13.13 -16.39 -11.60
N VAL A 110 12.08 -15.80 -12.18
CA VAL A 110 10.75 -16.44 -12.33
C VAL A 110 10.52 -16.82 -13.79
N LYS A 111 9.87 -17.95 -14.04
CA LYS A 111 9.28 -18.23 -15.35
C LYS A 111 7.82 -17.83 -15.32
N VAL A 112 7.43 -16.95 -16.22
CA VAL A 112 6.03 -16.55 -16.41
C VAL A 112 5.65 -16.84 -17.85
N THR A 113 4.48 -17.46 -18.04
CA THR A 113 3.89 -17.65 -19.35
C THR A 113 3.37 -16.30 -19.84
N GLN A 114 3.93 -15.80 -20.95
CA GLN A 114 3.50 -14.58 -21.60
C GLN A 114 2.27 -14.82 -22.49
N GLN A 115 1.69 -13.72 -22.99
CA GLN A 115 0.67 -13.76 -24.03
C GLN A 115 1.20 -14.56 -25.25
N GLY A 116 0.47 -15.63 -25.64
CA GLY A 116 0.91 -16.56 -26.69
C GLY A 116 1.56 -17.86 -26.20
N GLY A 117 1.62 -18.11 -24.90
CA GLY A 117 2.03 -19.41 -24.34
C GLY A 117 3.54 -19.60 -24.14
N ASN A 118 4.36 -18.65 -24.57
CA ASN A 118 5.81 -18.71 -24.39
C ASN A 118 6.21 -18.40 -22.94
N GLN A 119 7.00 -19.27 -22.33
CA GLN A 119 7.58 -19.02 -21.01
C GLN A 119 8.84 -18.16 -21.14
N THR A 120 8.85 -17.01 -20.46
CA THR A 120 10.04 -16.15 -20.37
C THR A 120 10.59 -16.15 -18.95
N GLU A 121 11.91 -16.28 -18.81
CA GLU A 121 12.60 -16.04 -17.55
C GLU A 121 12.78 -14.55 -17.31
N PHE A 122 12.41 -14.06 -16.14
CA PHE A 122 12.56 -12.67 -15.75
C PHE A 122 13.19 -12.55 -14.35
N PRO A 123 14.21 -11.68 -14.17
CA PRO A 123 14.78 -11.41 -12.86
C PRO A 123 13.86 -10.49 -12.05
N VAL A 124 13.38 -10.97 -10.90
CA VAL A 124 12.74 -10.12 -9.90
C VAL A 124 13.85 -9.49 -9.07
N THR A 125 13.90 -8.15 -9.05
CA THR A 125 14.89 -7.36 -8.32
C THR A 125 14.21 -6.48 -7.28
N TRP A 126 14.90 -6.21 -6.18
CA TRP A 126 14.44 -5.26 -5.16
C TRP A 126 15.60 -4.47 -4.56
N ILE A 127 15.29 -3.33 -3.97
CA ILE A 127 16.25 -2.50 -3.23
C ILE A 127 16.86 -3.30 -2.07
N ALA A 128 18.18 -3.38 -2.04
CA ALA A 128 18.89 -4.04 -0.95
C ALA A 128 18.66 -3.30 0.38
N LYS A 129 18.51 -4.07 1.47
CA LYS A 129 18.41 -3.50 2.82
C LYS A 129 19.68 -2.66 3.12
N PRO A 130 19.53 -1.45 3.69
CA PRO A 130 20.67 -0.63 4.05
C PRO A 130 21.53 -1.31 5.12
N ASP A 131 22.84 -1.11 5.03
CA ASP A 131 23.78 -1.54 6.07
C ASP A 131 23.65 -0.68 7.35
N GLY A 132 24.26 -1.14 8.44
CA GLY A 132 24.23 -0.46 9.73
C GLY A 132 24.91 0.91 9.73
N THR A 133 25.80 1.21 8.77
CA THR A 133 26.41 2.54 8.64
C THR A 133 25.41 3.54 8.09
N LYS A 134 24.67 3.16 7.04
CA LYS A 134 23.57 3.98 6.50
C LYS A 134 22.47 4.19 7.53
N ALA A 135 22.08 3.14 8.26
CA ALA A 135 21.08 3.24 9.31
C ALA A 135 21.53 4.18 10.45
N ARG A 136 22.78 4.05 10.94
CA ARG A 136 23.33 4.96 11.95
C ARG A 136 23.35 6.42 11.50
N LYS A 137 23.78 6.67 10.27
CA LYS A 137 23.82 8.03 9.72
C LYS A 137 22.43 8.67 9.66
N HIS A 138 21.44 7.92 9.15
CA HIS A 138 20.06 8.39 9.10
C HIS A 138 19.48 8.67 10.50
N ARG A 139 19.85 7.86 11.51
CA ARG A 139 19.47 8.15 12.91
C ARG A 139 20.03 9.49 13.37
N THR A 140 21.32 9.74 13.16
CA THR A 140 21.95 11.02 13.55
C THR A 140 21.27 12.21 12.86
N ASP A 141 20.99 12.09 11.55
CA ASP A 141 20.31 13.14 10.78
C ASP A 141 18.90 13.41 11.34
N CYS A 142 18.14 12.36 11.66
CA CYS A 142 16.82 12.48 12.28
C CYS A 142 16.90 13.13 13.67
N SER A 143 17.81 12.68 14.54
CA SER A 143 17.96 13.26 15.88
C SER A 143 18.27 14.75 15.81
N ALA A 144 19.13 15.19 14.89
CA ALA A 144 19.39 16.62 14.68
C ALA A 144 18.15 17.37 14.21
N ALA A 145 17.48 16.87 13.15
CA ALA A 145 16.32 17.54 12.57
C ALA A 145 15.09 17.57 13.50
N LEU A 146 14.95 16.61 14.41
CA LEU A 146 13.86 16.54 15.39
C LEU A 146 13.99 17.59 16.52
N GLU A 147 15.20 18.06 16.80
CA GLU A 147 15.49 19.07 17.82
C GLU A 147 15.29 20.51 17.30
N GLU A 148 15.14 20.68 15.98
CA GLU A 148 14.81 21.96 15.35
C GLU A 148 13.43 22.47 15.76
N THR A 149 13.24 23.78 15.67
CA THR A 149 12.00 24.45 16.06
C THR A 149 10.97 24.40 14.93
N TYR A 150 9.79 23.88 15.22
CA TYR A 150 8.56 23.99 14.45
C TYR A 150 7.83 25.28 14.81
N TYR A 151 7.55 26.11 13.80
CA TYR A 151 6.73 27.31 13.89
C TYR A 151 5.33 27.04 13.32
N PRO A 152 4.27 27.02 14.15
CA PRO A 152 2.90 26.90 13.67
C PRO A 152 2.56 27.99 12.64
N GLY A 153 1.75 27.66 11.63
CA GLY A 153 1.40 28.56 10.52
C GLY A 153 2.41 28.62 9.38
N ASN A 154 3.60 28.03 9.54
CA ASN A 154 4.61 27.99 8.48
C ASN A 154 4.42 26.75 7.58
N SER A 155 4.12 26.98 6.30
CA SER A 155 3.92 25.89 5.33
C SER A 155 5.17 25.02 5.12
N LYS A 156 6.37 25.60 5.19
CA LYS A 156 7.63 24.85 5.07
C LYS A 156 7.84 23.92 6.26
N ASP A 157 7.51 24.39 7.46
CA ASP A 157 7.62 23.58 8.68
C ASP A 157 6.58 22.47 8.69
N LEU A 158 5.38 22.71 8.14
CA LEU A 158 4.38 21.66 7.95
C LEU A 158 4.85 20.58 6.96
N GLU A 159 5.50 20.97 5.86
CA GLU A 159 6.10 20.02 4.92
C GLU A 159 7.25 19.23 5.55
N GLN A 160 8.13 19.92 6.30
CA GLN A 160 9.21 19.29 7.05
C GLN A 160 8.66 18.33 8.11
N LEU A 161 7.60 18.69 8.84
CA LEU A 161 6.94 17.82 9.81
C LEU A 161 6.44 16.53 9.14
N LYS A 162 5.77 16.64 7.97
CA LYS A 162 5.31 15.47 7.20
C LYS A 162 6.48 14.57 6.78
N LYS A 163 7.60 15.17 6.35
CA LYS A 163 8.82 14.45 5.99
C LYS A 163 9.45 13.74 7.20
N LEU A 164 9.55 14.41 8.36
CA LEU A 164 10.06 13.82 9.59
C LEU A 164 9.14 12.72 10.13
N ILE A 165 7.81 12.87 10.06
CA ILE A 165 6.86 11.79 10.36
C ILE A 165 7.10 10.62 9.42
N LYS A 166 7.34 10.84 8.13
CA LYS A 166 7.58 9.74 7.18
C LYS A 166 8.88 8.99 7.48
N TRP A 167 9.97 9.72 7.73
CA TRP A 167 11.33 9.16 7.72
C TRP A 167 12.00 9.03 9.09
N CYS A 168 11.47 9.62 10.16
CA CYS A 168 12.06 9.59 11.50
C CYS A 168 11.19 8.89 12.56
N THR A 169 10.10 8.24 12.14
CA THR A 169 9.23 7.46 13.04
C THR A 169 9.31 5.98 12.69
N SER A 170 9.08 5.11 13.67
CA SER A 170 9.12 3.66 13.51
C SER A 170 7.98 3.15 12.63
N ILE A 171 8.14 1.93 12.13
CA ILE A 171 7.10 1.15 11.45
C ILE A 171 7.03 -0.17 12.18
N ASP A 172 6.03 -0.31 13.05
CA ASP A 172 5.89 -1.44 13.96
C ASP A 172 4.94 -2.50 13.41
N SER A 173 4.05 -2.15 12.47
CA SER A 173 3.05 -3.06 11.92
C SER A 173 2.82 -2.88 10.41
N ASN A 174 2.23 -3.90 9.78
CA ASN A 174 1.76 -3.81 8.39
C ASN A 174 0.76 -2.67 8.19
N ALA A 175 -0.11 -2.40 9.18
CA ALA A 175 -1.00 -1.24 9.14
C ALA A 175 -0.23 0.07 9.02
N GLU A 176 0.84 0.26 9.81
CA GLU A 176 1.65 1.47 9.73
C GLU A 176 2.42 1.58 8.41
N LEU A 177 2.97 0.46 7.92
CA LEU A 177 3.66 0.40 6.63
C LEU A 177 2.73 0.83 5.48
N LEU A 178 1.53 0.25 5.43
CA LEU A 178 0.56 0.55 4.39
C LEU A 178 0.00 1.98 4.52
N ALA A 179 -0.26 2.46 5.75
CA ALA A 179 -0.73 3.82 5.98
C ALA A 179 0.30 4.88 5.53
N LYS A 180 1.60 4.66 5.80
CA LYS A 180 2.69 5.52 5.30
C LYS A 180 2.78 5.54 3.77
N ASN A 181 2.26 4.50 3.12
CA ASN A 181 2.13 4.39 1.67
C ASN A 181 0.73 4.79 1.17
N GLY A 182 -0.04 5.56 1.95
CA GLY A 182 -1.27 6.20 1.48
C GLY A 182 -2.50 5.28 1.43
N PHE A 183 -2.40 4.04 1.88
CA PHE A 183 -3.56 3.15 1.99
C PHE A 183 -4.41 3.50 3.21
N THR A 184 -5.73 3.40 3.04
CA THR A 184 -6.70 3.52 4.13
C THR A 184 -7.35 2.18 4.38
N PHE A 185 -7.58 1.82 5.64
CA PHE A 185 -8.14 0.51 6.00
C PHE A 185 -9.65 0.54 6.12
N LEU A 186 -10.26 -0.62 5.88
CA LEU A 186 -11.64 -0.89 6.24
C LEU A 186 -11.76 -1.18 7.73
N ASP A 187 -12.92 -0.90 8.32
CA ASP A 187 -13.17 -1.26 9.72
C ASP A 187 -13.21 -2.80 9.87
N THR A 188 -12.39 -3.30 10.80
CA THR A 188 -12.22 -4.73 11.07
C THR A 188 -12.99 -5.20 12.32
N ASP A 189 -13.89 -4.38 12.86
CA ASP A 189 -14.74 -4.75 13.98
C ASP A 189 -15.94 -5.56 13.47
N THR A 190 -16.00 -6.85 13.83
CA THR A 190 -17.07 -7.76 13.38
C THR A 190 -18.44 -7.39 13.95
N THR A 191 -18.49 -6.54 14.98
CA THR A 191 -19.75 -6.06 15.56
C THR A 191 -20.35 -4.87 14.81
N LYS A 192 -19.58 -4.23 13.91
CA LYS A 192 -20.00 -3.07 13.14
C LYS A 192 -20.25 -3.45 11.69
N THR A 193 -21.22 -2.80 11.08
CA THR A 193 -21.51 -2.89 9.64
C THR A 193 -20.89 -1.73 8.85
N THR A 194 -19.98 -0.98 9.48
CA THR A 194 -19.26 0.11 8.83
C THR A 194 -18.41 -0.47 7.70
N ASN A 195 -18.54 0.13 6.52
CA ASN A 195 -17.90 -0.28 5.28
C ASN A 195 -18.31 -1.65 4.70
N ASP A 196 -19.48 -2.18 5.06
CA ASP A 196 -19.93 -3.47 4.51
C ASP A 196 -20.09 -3.46 2.98
N ASP A 197 -20.45 -2.32 2.37
CA ASP A 197 -20.54 -2.22 0.91
C ASP A 197 -19.15 -2.28 0.25
N GLU A 198 -18.14 -1.60 0.82
CA GLU A 198 -16.76 -1.75 0.35
C GLU A 198 -16.23 -3.16 0.60
N TRP A 199 -16.56 -3.80 1.72
CA TRP A 199 -16.23 -5.21 1.96
C TRP A 199 -16.83 -6.11 0.86
N LYS A 200 -18.11 -5.93 0.52
CA LYS A 200 -18.75 -6.68 -0.57
C LYS A 200 -18.05 -6.45 -1.90
N GLN A 201 -17.67 -5.22 -2.20
CA GLN A 201 -16.94 -4.89 -3.43
C GLN A 201 -15.61 -5.62 -3.52
N ILE A 202 -14.87 -5.71 -2.42
CA ILE A 202 -13.59 -6.44 -2.36
C ILE A 202 -13.81 -7.94 -2.54
N ILE A 203 -14.77 -8.51 -1.81
CA ILE A 203 -15.04 -9.95 -1.82
C ILE A 203 -15.55 -10.39 -3.21
N ALA A 204 -16.46 -9.64 -3.82
CA ALA A 204 -16.92 -9.90 -5.20
C ALA A 204 -15.92 -9.41 -6.27
N GLY A 205 -14.72 -9.00 -5.87
CA GLY A 205 -13.70 -8.37 -6.70
C GLY A 205 -13.05 -9.26 -7.77
N GLY A 206 -13.33 -10.56 -7.74
CA GLY A 206 -12.86 -11.54 -8.72
C GLY A 206 -11.83 -12.54 -8.19
N TRP A 207 -11.19 -12.31 -7.03
CA TRP A 207 -10.24 -13.27 -6.45
C TRP A 207 -10.86 -14.64 -6.13
N PHE A 208 -12.17 -14.68 -5.91
CA PHE A 208 -12.96 -15.90 -5.60
C PHE A 208 -13.75 -16.41 -6.80
N THR A 209 -13.17 -16.24 -7.98
CA THR A 209 -13.75 -16.68 -9.25
C THR A 209 -12.76 -17.53 -10.04
N LYS A 210 -13.31 -18.30 -10.97
CA LYS A 210 -12.60 -19.12 -11.93
C LYS A 210 -12.74 -18.49 -13.31
N HIS A 211 -11.61 -18.38 -14.01
CA HIS A 211 -11.58 -17.96 -15.40
C HIS A 211 -10.80 -18.98 -16.23
N GLU A 212 -11.46 -19.55 -17.24
CA GLU A 212 -10.94 -20.67 -18.03
C GLU A 212 -10.46 -21.83 -17.12
N ASN A 213 -9.17 -22.17 -17.18
CA ASN A 213 -8.53 -23.20 -16.36
C ASN A 213 -7.83 -22.64 -15.12
N THR A 214 -8.03 -21.35 -14.80
CA THR A 214 -7.36 -20.69 -13.68
C THR A 214 -8.34 -20.38 -12.55
N ASN A 215 -8.03 -20.90 -11.38
CA ASN A 215 -8.68 -20.57 -10.12
C ASN A 215 -7.93 -19.38 -9.48
N TYR A 216 -8.51 -18.18 -9.46
CA TYR A 216 -7.77 -17.00 -8.95
C TYR A 216 -7.49 -17.06 -7.45
N TRP A 217 -8.29 -17.81 -6.69
CA TRP A 217 -8.05 -18.01 -5.26
C TRP A 217 -6.79 -18.84 -4.97
N GLU A 218 -6.23 -19.53 -5.98
CA GLU A 218 -4.95 -20.25 -5.87
C GLU A 218 -3.74 -19.35 -6.21
N GLN A 219 -3.98 -18.13 -6.69
CA GLN A 219 -2.96 -17.14 -7.03
C GLN A 219 -2.69 -16.13 -5.91
N GLN A 220 -3.19 -16.44 -4.71
CA GLN A 220 -2.99 -15.67 -3.48
C GLN A 220 -2.69 -16.62 -2.31
N SER A 221 -2.09 -16.11 -1.25
CA SER A 221 -1.72 -16.85 -0.03
C SER A 221 -2.37 -16.30 1.25
N PHE A 222 -3.10 -15.20 1.16
CA PHE A 222 -3.81 -14.54 2.25
C PHE A 222 -4.87 -15.43 2.91
N PHE A 223 -5.63 -16.19 2.12
CA PHE A 223 -6.61 -17.17 2.59
C PHE A 223 -6.05 -18.58 2.49
N ASN A 224 -6.07 -19.31 3.61
CA ASN A 224 -5.65 -20.70 3.66
C ASN A 224 -6.77 -21.64 3.19
N GLU A 225 -6.50 -22.96 3.15
CA GLU A 225 -7.46 -23.96 2.69
C GLU A 225 -8.81 -23.93 3.44
N GLN A 226 -8.78 -23.75 4.76
CA GLN A 226 -9.99 -23.72 5.57
C GLN A 226 -10.80 -22.43 5.36
N ASP A 227 -10.10 -21.32 5.19
CA ASP A 227 -10.71 -20.04 4.85
C ASP A 227 -11.39 -20.13 3.47
N LEU A 228 -10.72 -20.74 2.49
CA LEU A 228 -11.26 -20.95 1.14
C LEU A 228 -12.49 -21.88 1.14
N LYS A 229 -12.51 -22.93 1.96
CA LYS A 229 -13.72 -23.77 2.14
C LYS A 229 -14.89 -22.97 2.72
N THR A 230 -14.60 -22.05 3.62
CA THR A 230 -15.64 -21.16 4.20
C THR A 230 -16.20 -20.21 3.14
N LEU A 231 -15.36 -19.71 2.23
CA LEU A 231 -15.76 -18.78 1.17
C LEU A 231 -16.44 -19.45 -0.02
N LEU A 232 -15.97 -20.63 -0.42
CA LEU A 232 -16.30 -21.28 -1.70
C LEU A 232 -17.03 -22.62 -1.54
N GLY A 233 -17.33 -23.03 -0.31
CA GLY A 233 -17.86 -24.36 0.01
C GLY A 233 -16.78 -25.44 0.07
N GLU A 234 -17.14 -26.62 0.60
CA GLU A 234 -16.21 -27.72 0.89
C GLU A 234 -15.43 -28.19 -0.36
N ASN A 235 -16.08 -28.14 -1.53
CA ASN A 235 -15.51 -28.53 -2.83
C ASN A 235 -14.98 -27.34 -3.65
N LYS A 236 -15.01 -26.11 -3.11
CA LYS A 236 -14.62 -24.86 -3.78
C LYS A 236 -15.30 -24.61 -5.13
N ASP A 237 -16.57 -25.00 -5.23
CA ASP A 237 -17.42 -24.86 -6.41
C ASP A 237 -18.33 -23.61 -6.37
N GLN A 238 -18.42 -22.92 -5.22
CA GLN A 238 -19.24 -21.73 -5.03
C GLN A 238 -18.43 -20.45 -5.27
N GLU A 239 -18.29 -20.05 -6.53
CA GLU A 239 -17.66 -18.76 -6.87
C GLU A 239 -18.45 -17.56 -6.31
N ILE A 240 -17.75 -16.47 -5.95
CA ILE A 240 -18.36 -15.21 -5.52
C ILE A 240 -18.19 -14.18 -6.65
N LYS A 241 -19.23 -13.98 -7.46
CA LYS A 241 -19.18 -13.17 -8.70
C LYS A 241 -19.86 -11.81 -8.55
N ALA A 242 -20.86 -11.72 -7.69
CA ALA A 242 -21.65 -10.52 -7.48
C ALA A 242 -21.69 -10.11 -6.00
N LEU A 243 -22.00 -8.84 -5.75
CA LEU A 243 -22.16 -8.31 -4.39
C LEU A 243 -23.24 -9.05 -3.59
N THR A 244 -24.24 -9.61 -4.26
CA THR A 244 -25.32 -10.41 -3.67
C THR A 244 -24.88 -11.78 -3.19
N ASP A 245 -23.77 -12.30 -3.72
CA ASP A 245 -23.23 -13.60 -3.34
C ASP A 245 -22.40 -13.50 -2.03
N VAL A 246 -22.09 -12.27 -1.62
CA VAL A 246 -21.32 -12.00 -0.40
C VAL A 246 -22.21 -12.12 0.83
N LYS A 247 -21.92 -13.13 1.64
CA LYS A 247 -22.65 -13.41 2.88
C LYS A 247 -21.96 -12.74 4.10
N PRO A 248 -22.69 -12.48 5.21
CA PRO A 248 -22.11 -11.90 6.42
C PRO A 248 -20.90 -12.68 6.98
N GLU A 249 -20.91 -14.01 6.88
CA GLU A 249 -19.80 -14.87 7.28
C GLU A 249 -18.52 -14.62 6.46
N HIS A 250 -18.65 -14.27 5.17
CA HIS A 250 -17.51 -13.91 4.33
C HIS A 250 -16.89 -12.59 4.84
N ILE A 251 -17.73 -11.58 5.12
CA ILE A 251 -17.27 -10.28 5.65
C ILE A 251 -16.58 -10.47 7.00
N ASN A 252 -17.13 -11.28 7.89
CA ASN A 252 -16.52 -11.55 9.19
C ASN A 252 -15.18 -12.27 9.08
N LEU A 253 -15.05 -13.24 8.16
CA LEU A 253 -13.79 -13.89 7.88
C LEU A 253 -12.73 -12.88 7.40
N PHE A 254 -13.11 -12.00 6.48
CA PHE A 254 -12.26 -10.91 5.98
C PHE A 254 -11.83 -9.96 7.09
N LYS A 255 -12.77 -9.44 7.90
CA LYS A 255 -12.48 -8.56 9.04
C LYS A 255 -11.49 -9.20 10.01
N ASN A 256 -11.69 -10.47 10.36
CA ASN A 256 -10.80 -11.21 11.26
C ASN A 256 -9.40 -11.40 10.68
N LYS A 257 -9.29 -11.80 9.41
CA LYS A 257 -7.99 -11.95 8.74
C LYS A 257 -7.27 -10.62 8.61
N CYS A 258 -7.96 -9.58 8.17
CA CYS A 258 -7.38 -8.26 8.05
C CYS A 258 -6.89 -7.73 9.40
N LYS A 259 -7.66 -7.92 10.48
CA LYS A 259 -7.21 -7.56 11.83
C LYS A 259 -5.89 -8.26 12.20
N ALA A 260 -5.78 -9.56 11.91
CA ALA A 260 -4.58 -10.33 12.20
C ALA A 260 -3.39 -9.90 11.33
N GLU A 261 -3.56 -9.80 10.02
CA GLU A 261 -2.49 -9.46 9.07
C GLU A 261 -2.00 -8.02 9.23
N LEU A 262 -2.89 -7.07 9.49
CA LEU A 262 -2.55 -5.66 9.74
C LEU A 262 -1.77 -5.49 11.05
N SER A 263 -1.96 -6.37 12.03
CA SER A 263 -1.28 -6.34 13.32
C SER A 263 0.10 -7.01 13.29
N LYS A 264 0.47 -7.73 12.22
CA LYS A 264 1.79 -8.35 12.10
C LYS A 264 2.88 -7.29 12.01
N ALA A 265 4.06 -7.63 12.53
CA ALA A 265 5.25 -6.81 12.39
C ALA A 265 5.58 -6.61 10.90
N ALA A 266 5.85 -5.36 10.52
CA ALA A 266 6.23 -5.05 9.15
C ALA A 266 7.67 -5.51 8.86
N ASP A 267 7.85 -6.15 7.71
CA ASP A 267 9.14 -6.42 7.10
C ASP A 267 8.97 -6.43 5.58
N ILE A 268 10.01 -6.01 4.87
CA ILE A 268 10.06 -6.05 3.40
C ILE A 268 11.26 -6.93 3.05
N LYS A 269 10.98 -8.17 2.67
CA LYS A 269 12.00 -9.13 2.26
C LYS A 269 12.10 -9.19 0.74
N ASN A 270 10.96 -9.31 0.06
CA ASN A 270 10.89 -9.76 -1.32
C ASN A 270 9.92 -8.97 -2.21
N PHE A 271 9.32 -7.87 -1.75
CA PHE A 271 8.49 -7.01 -2.58
C PHE A 271 9.19 -6.66 -3.92
N PRO A 272 8.49 -6.65 -5.07
CA PRO A 272 7.06 -6.87 -5.28
C PRO A 272 6.68 -8.31 -5.68
N LEU A 273 7.26 -9.34 -5.06
CA LEU A 273 6.96 -10.74 -5.38
C LEU A 273 5.57 -11.17 -4.87
N SER A 274 4.60 -11.39 -5.78
CA SER A 274 3.27 -11.96 -5.49
C SER A 274 3.26 -13.49 -5.43
N THR A 275 2.15 -14.09 -4.98
CA THR A 275 1.97 -15.55 -4.98
C THR A 275 2.02 -16.15 -6.38
N LEU A 276 1.41 -15.50 -7.39
CA LEU A 276 1.54 -15.91 -8.80
C LEU A 276 3.02 -16.04 -9.21
N PHE A 277 3.84 -15.04 -8.91
CA PHE A 277 5.26 -15.07 -9.27
C PHE A 277 6.05 -16.07 -8.45
N LYS A 278 5.74 -16.23 -7.15
CA LYS A 278 6.33 -17.27 -6.29
C LYS A 278 6.07 -18.68 -6.87
N ASN A 279 4.87 -18.94 -7.37
CA ASN A 279 4.50 -20.21 -7.97
C ASN A 279 5.31 -20.52 -9.25
N GLY A 280 5.74 -19.49 -9.98
CA GLY A 280 6.62 -19.59 -11.15
C GLY A 280 8.12 -19.76 -10.84
N ILE A 281 8.54 -19.77 -9.56
CA ILE A 281 9.92 -20.05 -9.15
C ILE A 281 10.19 -21.55 -9.21
N LYS A 282 11.29 -21.94 -9.87
CA LYS A 282 11.75 -23.34 -9.89
C LYS A 282 12.53 -23.72 -8.62
N GLU A 283 12.46 -24.99 -8.24
CA GLU A 283 13.36 -25.57 -7.22
C GLU A 283 14.84 -25.43 -7.62
N PRO A 284 15.77 -25.32 -6.66
CA PRO A 284 15.60 -25.41 -5.19
C PRO A 284 15.24 -24.07 -4.51
N ASN A 285 14.96 -23.04 -5.30
CA ASN A 285 14.85 -21.67 -4.81
C ASN A 285 13.45 -21.34 -4.25
N LYS A 286 12.41 -22.09 -4.65
CA LYS A 286 11.01 -21.79 -4.29
C LYS A 286 10.78 -21.71 -2.77
N ASN A 287 11.36 -22.62 -2.00
CA ASN A 287 11.22 -22.66 -0.55
C ASN A 287 11.96 -21.54 0.20
N LYS A 288 12.80 -20.77 -0.49
CA LYS A 288 13.54 -19.65 0.09
C LYS A 288 12.79 -18.32 -0.01
N TYR A 289 11.70 -18.26 -0.77
CA TYR A 289 10.94 -17.03 -0.98
C TYR A 289 9.53 -17.13 -0.42
N GLU A 290 9.18 -16.12 0.35
CA GLU A 290 7.84 -15.89 0.86
C GLU A 290 7.33 -14.56 0.34
N VAL A 291 6.02 -14.50 0.09
CA VAL A 291 5.33 -13.25 -0.24
C VAL A 291 5.25 -12.44 1.04
N ASP A 292 5.69 -11.17 0.99
CA ASP A 292 5.60 -10.29 2.14
C ASP A 292 4.12 -10.10 2.52
N SER A 293 3.76 -10.32 3.78
CA SER A 293 2.36 -10.33 4.22
C SER A 293 1.56 -9.07 3.88
N PHE A 294 2.20 -7.88 3.91
CA PHE A 294 1.55 -6.63 3.54
C PHE A 294 1.14 -6.57 2.06
N TYR A 295 1.79 -7.34 1.17
CA TYR A 295 1.54 -7.30 -0.26
C TYR A 295 0.08 -7.66 -0.56
N GLU A 296 -0.37 -8.84 -0.14
CA GLU A 296 -1.75 -9.30 -0.38
C GLU A 296 -2.74 -8.67 0.61
N THR A 297 -2.27 -8.23 1.78
CA THR A 297 -3.07 -7.40 2.70
C THR A 297 -3.60 -6.15 1.99
N THR A 298 -2.85 -5.57 1.04
CA THR A 298 -3.35 -4.43 0.25
C THR A 298 -4.57 -4.78 -0.59
N PHE A 299 -4.68 -6.01 -1.07
CA PHE A 299 -5.77 -6.42 -1.94
C PHE A 299 -7.09 -6.54 -1.17
N PHE A 300 -7.02 -7.00 0.08
CA PHE A 300 -8.20 -7.41 0.83
C PHE A 300 -8.57 -6.48 1.98
N CYS A 301 -7.62 -5.73 2.55
CA CYS A 301 -7.82 -5.01 3.81
C CYS A 301 -7.85 -3.49 3.68
N THR A 302 -7.66 -2.98 2.47
CA THR A 302 -7.63 -1.55 2.19
C THR A 302 -8.90 -1.15 1.45
N LYS A 303 -9.32 0.11 1.61
CA LYS A 303 -10.36 0.68 0.76
C LYS A 303 -9.92 0.57 -0.70
N PRO A 304 -10.85 0.27 -1.63
CA PRO A 304 -10.57 0.26 -3.05
C PRO A 304 -9.76 1.47 -3.52
N MET A 305 -8.63 1.21 -4.18
CA MET A 305 -7.77 2.23 -4.76
C MET A 305 -7.34 1.80 -6.16
N LYS A 306 -7.30 2.73 -7.11
CA LYS A 306 -6.73 2.46 -8.44
C LYS A 306 -5.21 2.58 -8.43
N ALA A 307 -4.52 1.76 -9.21
CA ALA A 307 -3.06 1.88 -9.38
C ALA A 307 -2.65 3.25 -9.95
N ARG A 308 -3.48 3.84 -10.83
CA ARG A 308 -3.33 5.23 -11.29
C ARG A 308 -3.34 6.22 -10.13
N GLU A 309 -4.32 6.11 -9.22
CA GLU A 309 -4.42 7.00 -8.05
C GLU A 309 -3.22 6.83 -7.13
N TYR A 310 -2.72 5.60 -6.94
CA TYR A 310 -1.50 5.35 -6.18
C TYR A 310 -0.28 6.02 -6.81
N LEU A 311 -0.10 5.89 -8.13
CA LEU A 311 0.98 6.54 -8.88
C LEU A 311 0.93 8.07 -8.72
N GLU A 312 -0.23 8.68 -8.96
CA GLU A 312 -0.40 10.13 -8.95
C GLU A 312 -0.33 10.71 -7.53
N ASN A 313 -0.99 10.06 -6.56
CA ASN A 313 -1.17 10.62 -5.22
C ASN A 313 -0.09 10.19 -4.24
N VAL A 314 0.39 8.95 -4.32
CA VAL A 314 1.38 8.39 -3.37
C VAL A 314 2.79 8.49 -3.93
N LEU A 315 3.04 7.97 -5.14
CA LEU A 315 4.38 7.99 -5.74
C LEU A 315 4.70 9.33 -6.41
N LYS A 316 3.71 10.20 -6.62
CA LYS A 316 3.85 11.46 -7.37
C LYS A 316 4.49 11.24 -8.75
N ALA A 317 4.10 10.16 -9.42
CA ALA A 317 4.61 9.72 -10.70
C ALA A 317 3.66 10.09 -11.85
N LYS A 318 4.19 10.09 -13.07
CA LYS A 318 3.42 10.16 -14.31
C LYS A 318 2.79 8.81 -14.59
N VAL A 319 1.57 8.85 -15.11
CA VAL A 319 0.82 7.67 -15.50
C VAL A 319 0.78 7.58 -17.02
N ARG A 320 1.10 6.40 -17.54
CA ARG A 320 0.98 6.11 -18.97
C ARG A 320 -0.48 6.14 -19.38
N GLY A 321 -0.78 6.67 -20.57
CA GLY A 321 -2.08 6.48 -21.20
C GLY A 321 -2.38 4.99 -21.34
N ILE A 322 -3.64 4.61 -21.18
CA ILE A 322 -4.11 3.26 -21.49
C ILE A 322 -4.20 3.17 -23.02
N GLU A 323 -3.06 3.06 -23.69
CA GLU A 323 -3.04 2.81 -25.13
C GLU A 323 -3.37 1.33 -25.37
N THR A 324 -4.13 1.08 -26.43
CA THR A 324 -4.36 -0.27 -26.94
C THR A 324 -3.00 -0.93 -27.17
N VAL A 325 -2.90 -2.23 -26.83
CA VAL A 325 -1.68 -3.06 -26.73
C VAL A 325 -0.66 -2.89 -27.88
N GLY A 326 -1.08 -2.37 -29.04
CA GLY A 326 -0.25 -2.16 -30.24
C GLY A 326 0.97 -1.24 -30.08
N THR A 327 1.01 -0.34 -29.10
CA THR A 327 2.16 0.57 -28.89
C THR A 327 2.87 0.36 -27.56
N GLY A 328 2.34 -0.52 -26.70
CA GLY A 328 2.78 -0.69 -25.31
C GLY A 328 3.25 -2.09 -24.96
N THR A 329 4.40 -2.51 -25.48
CA THR A 329 5.29 -3.52 -24.86
C THR A 329 4.69 -4.91 -24.54
N GLY A 330 4.41 -5.72 -25.57
CA GLY A 330 4.04 -7.15 -25.45
C GLY A 330 5.11 -8.10 -24.85
N ALA A 331 5.99 -7.63 -23.97
CA ALA A 331 7.05 -8.43 -23.34
C ALA A 331 7.23 -8.14 -21.83
N ARG A 332 6.27 -7.45 -21.18
CA ARG A 332 6.39 -7.10 -19.76
C ARG A 332 5.67 -8.10 -18.87
N ILE A 333 6.32 -8.42 -17.75
CA ILE A 333 5.84 -9.40 -16.76
C ILE A 333 4.44 -9.09 -16.19
N CYS A 334 4.01 -7.83 -16.25
CA CYS A 334 2.72 -7.36 -15.72
C CYS A 334 1.66 -7.06 -16.79
N SER A 335 1.94 -7.30 -18.08
CA SER A 335 0.95 -7.11 -19.14
C SER A 335 -0.19 -8.12 -19.00
N LEU A 336 -1.44 -7.67 -19.16
CA LEU A 336 -2.62 -8.54 -19.22
C LEU A 336 -2.81 -9.12 -20.62
N THR A 337 -3.44 -10.28 -20.72
CA THR A 337 -3.83 -10.88 -22.00
C THR A 337 -5.11 -10.27 -22.56
N ILE A 338 -5.92 -9.64 -21.70
CA ILE A 338 -7.15 -8.93 -22.08
C ILE A 338 -6.82 -7.68 -22.91
N ASN A 339 -7.45 -7.55 -24.08
CA ASN A 339 -7.22 -6.47 -25.05
C ASN A 339 -8.04 -5.19 -24.81
N THR A 340 -8.72 -5.07 -23.67
CA THR A 340 -9.54 -3.91 -23.32
C THR A 340 -8.83 -3.04 -22.27
N PRO A 341 -9.15 -1.73 -22.21
CA PRO A 341 -8.72 -0.89 -21.11
C PRO A 341 -9.07 -1.52 -19.76
N TYR A 342 -8.05 -1.72 -18.92
CA TYR A 342 -8.19 -2.34 -17.61
C TYR A 342 -7.84 -1.35 -16.52
N ASP A 343 -8.81 -1.02 -15.67
CA ASP A 343 -8.59 -0.25 -14.46
C ASP A 343 -8.11 -1.18 -13.36
N TRP A 344 -6.85 -1.03 -12.92
CA TRP A 344 -6.26 -1.87 -11.89
C TRP A 344 -6.67 -1.40 -10.49
N TYR A 345 -7.60 -2.10 -9.86
CA TYR A 345 -7.97 -1.89 -8.46
C TYR A 345 -7.20 -2.81 -7.50
N THR A 346 -7.02 -2.37 -6.26
CA THR A 346 -6.43 -3.17 -5.16
C THR A 346 -7.03 -4.57 -5.06
N TYR A 347 -8.36 -4.66 -5.15
CA TYR A 347 -9.10 -5.89 -4.89
C TYR A 347 -9.25 -6.83 -6.10
N GLN A 348 -8.71 -6.49 -7.26
CA GLN A 348 -8.91 -7.31 -8.46
C GLN A 348 -7.74 -8.28 -8.69
N PRO A 349 -8.02 -9.51 -9.18
CA PRO A 349 -6.99 -10.49 -9.45
C PRO A 349 -6.08 -10.07 -10.62
N ALA A 350 -6.63 -9.41 -11.65
CA ALA A 350 -5.91 -9.04 -12.87
C ALA A 350 -5.08 -10.22 -13.42
N GLU A 351 -5.76 -11.33 -13.73
CA GLU A 351 -5.13 -12.62 -14.10
C GLU A 351 -4.18 -13.21 -13.04
N GLY A 352 -4.40 -12.89 -11.77
CA GLY A 352 -3.55 -13.28 -10.64
C GLY A 352 -2.34 -12.36 -10.40
N LYS A 353 -2.12 -11.35 -11.26
CA LYS A 353 -0.98 -10.41 -11.15
C LYS A 353 -1.20 -9.35 -10.07
N GLY A 354 -2.46 -8.97 -9.86
CA GLY A 354 -2.91 -8.03 -8.84
C GLY A 354 -2.46 -6.58 -9.06
N PHE A 355 -2.83 -5.73 -8.10
CA PHE A 355 -2.70 -4.28 -8.17
C PHE A 355 -1.27 -3.76 -8.37
N TRP A 356 -0.26 -4.36 -7.73
CA TRP A 356 1.12 -3.90 -7.84
C TRP A 356 1.70 -4.08 -9.25
N CYS A 357 1.19 -5.05 -10.01
CA CYS A 357 1.49 -5.15 -11.42
C CYS A 357 0.85 -4.02 -12.23
N GLY A 358 -0.32 -3.52 -11.84
CA GLY A 358 -0.92 -2.31 -12.40
C GLY A 358 -0.09 -1.07 -12.13
N VAL A 359 0.40 -0.90 -10.89
CA VAL A 359 1.33 0.18 -10.54
C VAL A 359 2.57 0.10 -11.43
N LYS A 360 3.05 -1.12 -11.70
CA LYS A 360 4.17 -1.34 -12.60
C LYS A 360 3.81 -0.96 -14.05
N GLU A 361 2.75 -1.53 -14.60
CA GLU A 361 2.44 -1.34 -16.02
C GLU A 361 2.13 0.12 -16.38
N LEU A 362 1.47 0.84 -15.47
CA LEU A 362 1.02 2.21 -15.68
C LEU A 362 2.08 3.28 -15.40
N TYR A 363 3.24 2.94 -14.85
CA TYR A 363 4.27 3.93 -14.56
C TYR A 363 4.91 4.51 -15.84
N ALA A 364 5.10 5.84 -15.87
CA ALA A 364 5.68 6.59 -16.99
C ALA A 364 6.80 7.57 -16.57
N GLY A 365 7.40 7.38 -15.40
CA GLY A 365 8.47 8.23 -14.86
C GLY A 365 8.03 9.10 -13.69
N SER A 366 8.99 9.68 -12.97
CA SER A 366 8.75 10.68 -11.92
C SER A 366 8.22 11.99 -12.51
N ASN A 367 7.36 12.69 -11.77
CA ASN A 367 7.12 14.11 -12.01
C ASN A 367 8.37 14.89 -11.59
N HIS A 368 9.32 15.05 -12.52
CA HIS A 368 10.37 16.05 -12.33
C HIS A 368 9.76 17.43 -12.60
N HIS A 369 9.61 18.21 -11.53
CA HIS A 369 9.62 19.67 -11.57
C HIS A 369 10.87 20.15 -10.83
#